data_AF-A0A7C3P6X2-F1
#
_entry.id   AF-A0A7C3P6X2-F1
#
_cell.length_a   1.000
_cell.length_b   1.000
_cell.length_c   1.000
_cell.angle_alpha   90.00
_cell.angle_beta   90.00
_cell.angle_gamma   90.00
#
_symmetry.space_group_name_H-M   'P 1'
#
loop_
_entity.id
_entity.type
_entity.pdbx_description
1 polymer ?
#
loop_
_entity_poly.entity_id
_entity_poly.type
_entity_poly.pdbx_seq_one_letter_code
_entity_poly.pdbx_strand_id
1 'polypeptide(L)'
;MKYRTKRNSPAVHQQGFSLLQLVLCLCVLGLIGGVGYYVYQQQSKTQITNFEECAAAGNPIMESYPEQCSVNGQTFVNDQQ
;
A
#
# COMPACT_ATOMS: atom_id res chain seq x y z
N MET A 1 -46.18 -31.43 23.77
CA MET A 1 -45.26 -31.04 22.68
C MET A 1 -43.91 -30.67 23.30
N LYS A 2 -42.82 -31.38 22.95
CA LYS A 2 -41.49 -31.19 23.55
C LYS A 2 -40.50 -30.95 22.41
N TYR A 3 -40.19 -29.68 22.13
CA TYR A 3 -39.22 -29.31 21.11
C TYR A 3 -37.82 -29.66 21.62
N ARG A 4 -37.24 -30.76 21.15
CA ARG A 4 -35.81 -31.07 21.39
C ARG A 4 -34.98 -30.22 20.43
N THR A 5 -34.40 -29.14 20.92
CA THR A 5 -33.30 -28.46 20.24
C THR A 5 -32.08 -29.38 20.23
N LYS A 6 -31.75 -29.94 19.06
CA LYS A 6 -30.43 -30.55 18.85
C LYS A 6 -29.41 -29.42 18.87
N ARG A 7 -28.52 -29.43 19.88
CA ARG A 7 -27.32 -28.59 19.90
C ARG A 7 -26.40 -29.08 18.77
N ASN A 8 -26.14 -28.22 17.79
CA ASN A 8 -25.09 -28.42 16.81
C ASN A 8 -23.75 -28.10 17.49
N SER A 9 -22.97 -29.13 17.79
CA SER A 9 -21.57 -28.98 18.18
C SER A 9 -20.70 -29.42 17.00
N PRO A 10 -20.00 -28.51 16.29
CA PRO A 10 -18.91 -28.94 15.44
C PRO A 10 -17.77 -29.38 16.36
N ALA A 11 -17.53 -30.70 16.42
CA ALA A 11 -16.34 -31.27 17.02
C ALA A 11 -15.13 -30.89 16.15
N VAL A 12 -14.43 -29.81 16.51
CA VAL A 12 -13.07 -29.54 16.04
C VAL A 12 -12.13 -30.32 16.95
N HIS A 13 -11.78 -31.54 16.53
CA HIS A 13 -10.88 -32.44 17.24
C HIS A 13 -9.50 -32.41 16.56
N GLN A 14 -8.57 -31.70 17.21
CA GLN A 14 -7.14 -31.58 16.87
C GLN A 14 -6.41 -32.92 16.95
N GLN A 15 -5.63 -33.30 15.91
CA GLN A 15 -4.34 -34.00 16.05
C GLN A 15 -3.42 -33.63 14.86
N GLY A 16 -2.25 -33.03 15.14
CA GLY A 16 -1.13 -32.83 14.20
C GLY A 16 -1.25 -31.69 13.17
N PHE A 17 -2.38 -31.57 12.45
CA PHE A 17 -2.51 -30.59 11.35
C PHE A 17 -2.76 -29.16 11.81
N SER A 18 -3.14 -28.95 13.07
CA SER A 18 -3.50 -27.64 13.61
C SER A 18 -2.31 -26.69 13.70
N LEU A 19 -1.13 -27.18 14.10
CA LEU A 19 0.09 -26.37 14.15
C LEU A 19 0.62 -26.11 12.74
N LEU A 20 0.62 -27.13 11.88
CA LEU A 20 1.05 -26.98 10.49
C LEU A 20 0.16 -25.98 9.73
N GLN A 21 -1.17 -26.07 9.87
CA GLN A 21 -2.09 -25.09 9.29
C GLN A 21 -1.89 -23.70 9.87
N LEU A 22 -1.64 -23.56 11.16
CA LEU A 22 -1.41 -22.25 11.78
C LEU A 22 -0.12 -21.61 11.25
N VAL A 23 0.96 -22.36 11.13
CA VAL A 23 2.22 -21.89 10.53
C VAL A 23 2.00 -21.49 9.07
N LEU A 24 1.31 -22.31 8.29
CA LEU A 24 1.05 -22.05 6.87
C LEU A 24 0.18 -20.79 6.69
N CYS A 25 -0.84 -20.60 7.53
CA CYS A 25 -1.64 -19.37 7.56
C CYS A 25 -0.79 -18.13 7.91
N LEU A 26 0.09 -18.23 8.90
CA LEU A 26 0.98 -17.11 9.26
C LEU A 26 1.97 -16.79 8.13
N CYS A 27 2.52 -17.80 7.47
CA CYS A 27 3.38 -17.61 6.30
C CYS A 27 2.61 -16.91 5.16
N VAL A 28 1.39 -17.35 4.87
CA VAL A 28 0.55 -16.73 3.83
C VAL A 28 0.20 -15.29 4.19
N LEU A 29 -0.19 -15.01 5.44
CA LEU A 29 -0.46 -13.65 5.91
C LEU A 29 0.78 -12.76 5.85
N GLY A 30 1.95 -13.29 6.19
CA GLY A 30 3.23 -12.59 6.07
C GLY A 30 3.62 -12.29 4.62
N LEU A 31 3.40 -13.24 3.70
CA LEU A 31 3.63 -13.03 2.27
C LEU A 31 2.67 -11.98 1.69
N ILE A 32 1.38 -12.07 2.01
CA ILE A 32 0.37 -11.09 1.57
C ILE A 32 0.69 -9.70 2.13
N GLY A 33 1.02 -9.61 3.43
CA GLY A 33 1.40 -8.36 4.07
C GLY A 33 2.70 -7.78 3.51
N GLY A 34 3.72 -8.61 3.27
CA GLY A 34 4.99 -8.20 2.69
C GLY A 34 4.86 -7.72 1.24
N VAL A 35 4.13 -8.46 0.39
CA VAL A 35 3.85 -8.06 -0.99
C VAL A 35 3.00 -6.78 -1.02
N GLY A 36 1.95 -6.71 -0.20
CA GLY A 36 1.11 -5.52 -0.08
C GLY A 36 1.90 -4.29 0.36
N TYR A 37 2.80 -4.44 1.34
CA TYR A 37 3.69 -3.37 1.80
C TYR A 37 4.68 -2.95 0.72
N TYR A 38 5.28 -3.91 0.00
CA TYR A 38 6.22 -3.63 -1.09
C TYR A 38 5.54 -2.83 -2.22
N VAL A 39 4.33 -3.22 -2.62
CA VAL A 39 3.55 -2.50 -3.63
C VAL A 39 3.11 -1.13 -3.12
N TYR A 40 2.69 -1.01 -1.85
CA TYR A 40 2.29 0.27 -1.26
C TYR A 40 3.45 1.27 -1.20
N GLN A 41 4.66 0.82 -0.85
CA GLN A 41 5.87 1.66 -0.89
C GLN A 41 6.23 2.14 -2.30
N GLN A 42 5.82 1.40 -3.33
CA GLN A 42 6.13 1.79 -4.70
C GLN A 42 5.31 3.01 -5.14
N GLN A 43 4.13 3.21 -4.56
CA GLN A 43 3.25 4.33 -4.86
C GLN A 43 3.66 5.64 -4.15
N SER A 44 4.45 5.54 -3.07
CA SER A 44 4.99 6.72 -2.37
C SER A 44 6.32 7.23 -2.97
N LYS A 45 6.85 6.59 -4.03
CA LYS A 45 7.95 7.16 -4.81
C LYS A 45 7.44 8.29 -5.72
N THR A 46 7.39 9.46 -5.11
CA THR A 46 7.57 10.79 -5.72
C THR A 46 6.62 11.10 -6.87
N GLN A 47 5.32 11.13 -6.57
CA GLN A 47 4.43 11.94 -7.38
C GLN A 47 4.83 13.39 -7.16
N ILE A 48 5.44 14.03 -8.16
CA ILE A 48 5.78 15.47 -8.10
C ILE A 48 4.45 16.23 -8.13
N THR A 49 4.17 16.98 -7.08
CA THR A 49 2.90 17.72 -6.90
C THR A 49 3.07 19.22 -6.90
N ASN A 50 4.32 19.71 -6.79
CA ASN A 50 4.62 21.13 -6.69
C ASN A 50 5.98 21.47 -7.34
N PHE A 51 6.24 22.78 -7.46
CA PHE A 51 7.47 23.30 -8.08
C PHE A 51 8.73 22.86 -7.33
N GLU A 52 8.71 22.86 -5.99
CA GLU A 52 9.88 22.56 -5.16
C GLU A 52 10.29 21.08 -5.29
N GLU A 53 9.33 20.16 -5.32
CA GLU A 53 9.55 18.74 -5.63
C GLU A 53 10.08 18.55 -7.06
N CYS A 54 9.56 19.32 -8.03
CA CYS A 54 10.00 19.25 -9.42
C CYS A 54 11.46 19.71 -9.56
N ALA A 55 11.82 20.82 -8.91
CA ALA A 55 13.16 21.39 -8.90
C ALA A 55 14.16 20.50 -8.13
N ALA A 56 13.76 19.99 -6.95
CA ALA A 56 14.58 19.09 -6.14
C ALA A 56 14.86 17.74 -6.85
N ALA A 57 13.95 17.30 -7.72
CA ALA A 57 14.15 16.15 -8.59
C ALA A 57 15.09 16.43 -9.77
N GLY A 58 15.60 17.66 -9.93
CA GLY A 58 16.58 18.03 -10.96
C GLY A 58 15.97 18.22 -12.35
N ASN A 59 14.65 18.46 -12.44
CA ASN A 59 14.00 18.72 -13.71
C ASN A 59 14.32 20.14 -14.24
N PRO A 60 14.15 20.39 -15.55
CA PRO A 60 14.40 21.70 -16.14
C PRO A 60 13.51 22.80 -15.55
N ILE A 61 14.15 23.87 -15.07
CA ILE A 61 13.49 25.12 -14.68
C ILE A 61 13.58 26.10 -15.86
N MET A 62 12.44 26.69 -16.20
CA MET A 62 12.33 27.73 -17.21
C MET A 62 12.61 29.07 -16.56
N GLU A 63 13.51 29.85 -17.17
CA GLU A 63 13.80 31.24 -16.78
C GLU A 63 12.70 32.20 -17.25
N SER A 64 11.45 31.90 -16.88
CA SER A 64 10.30 32.79 -16.99
C SER A 64 10.00 33.45 -15.65
N TYR A 65 9.24 34.54 -15.65
CA TYR A 65 8.66 35.09 -14.41
C TYR A 65 7.14 34.90 -14.41
N PRO A 66 6.57 34.20 -13.41
CA PRO A 66 7.25 33.40 -12.37
C PRO A 66 7.99 32.19 -12.96
N GLU A 67 8.91 31.62 -12.17
CA GLU A 67 9.69 30.44 -12.56
C GLU A 67 8.76 29.23 -12.75
N GLN A 68 9.11 28.35 -13.68
CA GLN A 68 8.30 27.16 -13.98
C GLN A 68 9.19 25.93 -14.11
N CYS A 69 8.79 24.81 -13.52
CA CYS A 69 9.49 23.53 -13.64
C CYS A 69 8.65 22.55 -14.44
N SER A 70 9.24 21.89 -15.44
CA SER A 70 8.53 20.98 -16.35
C SER A 70 9.02 19.54 -16.23
N VAL A 71 8.10 18.59 -16.08
CA VAL A 71 8.38 17.16 -15.98
C VAL A 71 7.23 16.34 -16.57
N ASN A 72 7.54 15.37 -17.45
CA ASN A 72 6.56 14.45 -18.05
C ASN A 72 5.30 15.13 -18.66
N GLY A 73 5.45 16.33 -19.21
CA GLY A 73 4.34 17.09 -19.81
C GLY A 73 3.47 17.86 -18.81
N GLN A 74 3.83 17.87 -17.52
CA GLN A 74 3.26 18.73 -16.49
C GLN A 74 4.21 19.89 -16.22
N THR A 75 3.64 21.06 -15.92
CA THR A 75 4.40 22.26 -15.54
C THR A 75 3.90 22.74 -14.20
N PHE A 76 4.83 22.98 -13.29
CA PHE A 76 4.57 23.51 -11.95
C PHE A 76 5.12 24.94 -11.88
N VAL A 77 4.28 25.88 -11.49
CA VAL A 77 4.64 27.31 -11.38
C VAL A 77 5.09 27.61 -9.95
N ASN A 78 6.11 28.45 -9.79
CA ASN A 78 6.54 28.93 -8.48
C ASN A 78 5.66 30.11 -8.01
N ASP A 79 4.58 29.80 -7.28
CA ASP A 79 3.65 30.79 -6.75
C ASP A 79 4.15 31.52 -5.48
N GLN A 80 5.35 31.20 -4.99
CA GLN A 80 5.91 31.75 -3.74
C GLN A 80 6.89 32.93 -3.96
N GLN A 81 7.03 33.43 -5.20
CA GLN A 81 7.92 34.54 -5.57
C GLN A 81 7.25 35.92 -5.48
#